data_AF-A0AAU5W2L7-F1
#
_entry.id   AF-A0AAU5W2L7-F1
#
_cell.length_a   1.000
_cell.length_b   1.000
_cell.length_c   1.000
_cell.angle_alpha   90.00
_cell.angle_beta   90.00
_cell.angle_gamma   90.00
#
_symmetry.space_group_name_H-M   'P 1'
#
loop_
_entity.id
_entity.type
_entity.pdbx_description
1 polymer ?
#
loop_
_entity_poly.entity_id
_entity_poly.type
_entity_poly.pdbx_seq_one_letter_code
_entity_poly.pdbx_strand_id
1 'polypeptide(L)'
;MGSADIETEAAPYVRFQSPHPNGRGQFTGVFGLVNNLAREGLLSDEQETFRRSNNRWYDAAYTDPSTVDPTVYDDDVNPGAAAWFKPTAAHLLGRVPGYLEILAAHNVDCQVLRSADPGRVVYEDDVQVVVVPHAAPFAHRH
;
A
#
# COMPACT_ATOMS: atom_id res chain seq x y z
N MET A 1 40.91 -13.57 4.34
CA MET A 1 40.57 -12.35 3.58
C MET A 1 39.73 -12.79 2.41
N GLY A 2 38.44 -12.45 2.43
CA GLY A 2 37.46 -12.93 1.45
C GLY A 2 36.07 -12.56 1.95
N SER A 3 35.67 -11.36 1.57
CA SER A 3 34.29 -10.85 1.46
C SER A 3 33.31 -11.30 2.55
N ALA A 4 33.21 -10.49 3.61
CA ALA A 4 31.93 -10.34 4.26
C ALA A 4 31.04 -9.63 3.25
N ASP A 5 30.16 -10.39 2.61
CA ASP A 5 28.99 -9.84 1.94
C ASP A 5 28.25 -9.04 3.01
N ILE A 6 28.48 -7.72 3.03
CA ILE A 6 27.54 -6.82 3.64
C ILE A 6 26.37 -6.82 2.66
N GLU A 7 25.53 -7.86 2.77
CA GLU A 7 24.12 -7.73 2.45
C GLU A 7 23.70 -6.49 3.21
N THR A 8 23.63 -5.38 2.48
CA THR A 8 22.96 -4.20 2.99
C THR A 8 21.55 -4.71 3.24
N GLU A 9 21.24 -4.99 4.52
CA GLU A 9 19.90 -5.34 4.97
C GLU A 9 19.05 -4.10 4.70
N ALA A 10 18.68 -3.92 3.44
CA ALA A 10 17.87 -2.84 2.97
C ALA A 10 16.58 -2.97 3.77
N ALA A 11 16.30 -1.94 4.57
CA ALA A 11 15.15 -1.98 5.47
C ALA A 11 13.91 -2.42 4.66
N PRO A 12 13.11 -3.35 5.18
CA PRO A 12 12.08 -4.00 4.39
C PRO A 12 11.05 -2.98 3.90
N TYR A 13 10.54 -3.18 2.69
CA TYR A 13 9.39 -2.44 2.19
C TYR A 13 8.21 -2.62 3.14
N VAL A 14 7.41 -1.58 3.31
CA VAL A 14 6.30 -1.55 4.27
C VAL A 14 4.98 -1.36 3.54
N ARG A 15 3.96 -2.15 3.90
CA ARG A 15 2.59 -1.98 3.38
C ARG A 15 1.57 -2.04 4.51
N PHE A 16 0.56 -1.19 4.42
CA PHE A 16 -0.58 -1.17 5.33
C PHE A 16 -1.81 -1.60 4.53
N GLN A 17 -2.47 -2.67 4.94
CA GLN A 17 -3.60 -3.25 4.19
C GLN A 17 -4.62 -3.92 5.09
N SER A 18 -5.80 -4.20 4.53
CA SER A 18 -6.78 -5.12 5.11
C SER A 18 -6.16 -6.50 5.36
N PRO A 19 -6.50 -7.19 6.47
CA PRO A 19 -6.15 -8.60 6.66
C PRO A 19 -6.96 -9.53 5.74
N HIS A 20 -8.05 -9.04 5.15
CA HIS A 20 -8.94 -9.81 4.29
C HIS A 20 -8.97 -9.26 2.86
N PRO A 21 -8.96 -10.13 1.83
CA PRO A 21 -9.13 -9.69 0.46
C PRO A 21 -10.57 -9.18 0.23
N ASN A 22 -10.71 -8.19 -0.65
CA ASN A 22 -12.00 -7.71 -1.10
C ASN A 22 -12.65 -8.72 -2.08
N GLY A 23 -13.84 -8.40 -2.61
CA GLY A 23 -14.56 -9.28 -3.55
C GLY A 23 -13.81 -9.61 -4.86
N ARG A 24 -12.70 -8.90 -5.15
CA ARG A 24 -11.80 -9.16 -6.29
C ARG A 24 -10.55 -9.95 -5.90
N GLY A 25 -10.45 -10.43 -4.66
CA GLY A 25 -9.26 -11.14 -4.17
C GLY A 25 -8.11 -10.22 -3.77
N GLN A 26 -8.28 -8.90 -3.79
CA GLN A 26 -7.20 -7.93 -3.56
C GLN A 26 -7.22 -7.43 -2.10
N PHE A 27 -6.05 -7.34 -1.47
CA PHE A 27 -5.93 -6.75 -0.13
C PHE A 27 -5.88 -5.23 -0.22
N THR A 28 -6.99 -4.57 0.13
CA THR A 28 -7.14 -3.12 0.06
C THR A 28 -6.11 -2.42 0.94
N GLY A 29 -5.35 -1.46 0.39
CA GLY A 29 -4.38 -0.66 1.14
C GLY A 29 -5.04 0.36 2.08
N VAL A 30 -4.27 0.92 3.02
CA VAL A 30 -4.75 1.86 4.05
C VAL A 30 -5.55 3.05 3.48
N PHE A 31 -5.09 3.67 2.39
CA PHE A 31 -5.82 4.77 1.76
C PHE A 31 -7.16 4.29 1.17
N GLY A 32 -7.17 3.12 0.55
CA GLY A 32 -8.37 2.51 -0.01
C GLY A 32 -9.41 2.21 1.07
N LEU A 33 -8.98 1.73 2.24
CA LEU A 33 -9.85 1.47 3.39
C LEU A 33 -10.56 2.75 3.87
N VAL A 34 -9.80 3.83 4.10
CA VAL A 34 -10.38 5.12 4.52
C VAL A 34 -11.25 5.73 3.43
N ASN A 35 -10.86 5.61 2.17
CA ASN A 35 -11.67 6.07 1.03
C ASN A 35 -12.99 5.28 0.90
N ASN A 36 -13.04 4.01 1.28
CA ASN A 36 -14.28 3.24 1.31
C ASN A 36 -15.22 3.73 2.41
N LEU A 37 -14.72 3.99 3.62
CA LEU A 37 -15.51 4.63 4.69
C LEU A 37 -16.08 5.99 4.25
N ALA A 38 -15.28 6.78 3.53
CA ALA A 38 -15.73 8.05 2.97
C ALA A 38 -16.86 7.87 1.95
N ARG A 39 -16.74 6.88 1.06
CA ARG A 39 -17.78 6.55 0.06
C ARG A 39 -19.08 6.07 0.70
N GLU A 40 -18.98 5.39 1.83
CA GLU A 40 -20.13 4.93 2.62
C GLU A 40 -20.73 6.03 3.51
N GLY A 41 -20.11 7.22 3.55
CA GLY A 41 -20.60 8.34 4.37
C GLY A 41 -20.42 8.14 5.87
N LEU A 42 -19.49 7.27 6.28
CA LEU A 42 -19.26 6.92 7.68
C LEU A 42 -18.29 7.88 8.39
N LEU A 43 -17.49 8.63 7.64
CA LEU A 43 -16.52 9.56 8.22
C LEU A 43 -17.19 10.78 8.85
N SER A 44 -16.68 11.22 10.01
CA SER A 44 -17.02 12.53 10.57
C SER A 44 -16.45 13.67 9.74
N ASP A 45 -16.94 14.89 9.93
CA ASP A 45 -16.46 16.09 9.23
C ASP A 45 -14.95 16.32 9.42
N GLU A 46 -14.44 16.05 10.63
CA GLU A 46 -13.01 16.15 10.94
C GLU A 46 -12.20 15.09 10.18
N GLN A 47 -12.68 13.84 10.15
CA GLN A 47 -12.03 12.75 9.44
C GLN A 47 -12.03 12.97 7.93
N GLU A 48 -13.12 13.50 7.37
CA GLU A 48 -13.21 13.84 5.95
C GLU A 48 -12.28 15.01 5.60
N THR A 49 -12.18 16.01 6.47
CA THR A 49 -11.24 17.13 6.32
C THR A 49 -9.79 16.64 6.35
N PHE A 50 -9.45 15.74 7.29
CA PHE A 50 -8.15 15.10 7.37
C PHE A 50 -7.85 14.32 6.08
N ARG A 51 -8.78 13.44 5.64
CA ARG A 51 -8.63 12.61 4.44
C ARG A 51 -8.40 13.48 3.20
N ARG A 52 -9.24 14.50 2.97
CA ARG A 52 -9.11 15.38 1.80
C ARG A 52 -7.79 16.14 1.78
N SER A 53 -7.40 16.70 2.92
CA SER A 53 -6.17 17.49 3.03
C SER A 53 -4.93 16.63 2.80
N ASN A 54 -4.90 15.43 3.38
CA ASN A 54 -3.77 14.52 3.20
C ASN A 54 -3.76 13.87 1.81
N ASN A 55 -4.88 13.42 1.27
CA ASN A 55 -4.95 12.89 -0.10
C ASN A 55 -4.45 13.93 -1.11
N ARG A 56 -4.93 15.17 -1.02
CA ARG A 56 -4.45 16.25 -1.90
C ARG A 56 -2.95 16.48 -1.77
N TRP A 57 -2.41 16.37 -0.55
CA TRP A 57 -0.96 16.48 -0.35
C TRP A 57 -0.22 15.31 -1.00
N TYR A 58 -0.70 14.07 -0.87
CA TYR A 58 -0.12 12.90 -1.54
C TYR A 58 -0.17 13.05 -3.07
N ASP A 59 -1.33 13.41 -3.62
CA ASP A 59 -1.54 13.59 -5.07
C ASP A 59 -0.62 14.68 -5.66
N ALA A 60 -0.28 15.70 -4.86
CA ALA A 60 0.61 16.79 -5.28
C ALA A 60 2.10 16.46 -5.07
N ALA A 61 2.43 15.67 -4.05
CA ALA A 61 3.80 15.37 -3.67
C ALA A 61 4.37 14.13 -4.37
N TYR A 62 3.52 13.21 -4.84
CA TYR A 62 3.95 11.93 -5.40
C TYR A 62 3.24 11.59 -6.69
N THR A 63 4.00 10.89 -7.52
CA THR A 63 3.51 10.33 -8.77
C THR A 63 2.49 9.23 -8.48
N ASP A 64 1.33 9.33 -9.13
CA ASP A 64 0.41 8.20 -9.28
C ASP A 64 0.98 7.25 -10.34
N PRO A 65 1.35 6.00 -9.99
CA PRO A 65 1.93 5.05 -10.94
C PRO A 65 1.06 4.83 -12.18
N SER A 66 -0.27 4.91 -12.04
CA SER A 66 -1.22 4.72 -13.15
C SER A 66 -1.16 5.85 -14.19
N THR A 67 -0.63 7.02 -13.83
CA THR A 67 -0.41 8.14 -14.77
C THR A 67 0.87 7.99 -15.59
N VAL A 68 1.82 7.20 -15.09
CA VAL A 68 3.07 6.87 -15.81
C VAL A 68 2.84 5.69 -16.73
N ASP A 69 2.24 4.62 -16.19
CA ASP A 69 1.85 3.44 -16.94
C ASP A 69 0.49 2.93 -16.45
N PRO A 70 -0.57 3.03 -17.27
CA PRO A 70 -1.92 2.63 -16.88
C PRO A 70 -2.04 1.12 -16.62
N THR A 71 -1.08 0.31 -17.05
CA THR A 71 -1.08 -1.15 -16.87
C THR A 71 -0.57 -1.58 -15.49
N VAL A 72 -0.03 -0.66 -14.67
CA VAL A 72 0.58 -0.98 -13.36
C VAL A 72 -0.40 -1.68 -12.41
N TYR A 73 -1.66 -1.25 -12.40
CA TYR A 73 -2.73 -1.84 -11.59
C TYR A 73 -3.79 -2.56 -12.44
N ASP A 74 -3.51 -2.81 -13.71
CA ASP A 74 -4.37 -3.62 -14.58
C ASP A 74 -4.30 -5.07 -14.10
N ASP A 75 -5.44 -5.65 -13.72
CA ASP A 75 -5.52 -6.99 -13.13
C ASP A 75 -5.28 -8.10 -14.17
N ASP A 76 -5.53 -7.84 -15.46
CA ASP A 76 -5.25 -8.79 -16.55
C ASP A 76 -3.74 -8.84 -16.87
N VAL A 77 -3.01 -7.73 -16.64
CA VAL A 77 -1.56 -7.62 -16.91
C VAL A 77 -0.73 -7.93 -15.66
N ASN A 78 -1.13 -7.37 -14.52
CA ASN A 78 -0.41 -7.40 -13.24
C ASN A 78 -1.36 -7.81 -12.11
N PRO A 79 -1.83 -9.06 -12.08
CA PRO A 79 -2.84 -9.53 -11.13
C PRO A 79 -2.37 -9.36 -9.69
N GLY A 80 -3.19 -8.71 -8.87
CA GLY A 80 -2.89 -8.47 -7.46
C GLY A 80 -1.76 -7.47 -7.20
N ALA A 81 -1.39 -6.64 -8.20
CA ALA A 81 -0.40 -5.59 -8.03
C ALA A 81 -0.70 -4.70 -6.81
N ALA A 82 0.33 -4.48 -5.98
CA ALA A 82 0.20 -3.80 -4.71
C ALA A 82 1.35 -2.83 -4.49
N ALA A 83 1.03 -1.60 -4.08
CA ALA A 83 2.03 -0.59 -3.69
C ALA A 83 2.60 -0.86 -2.30
N TRP A 84 3.91 -0.68 -2.15
CA TRP A 84 4.64 -0.73 -0.90
C TRP A 84 5.48 0.53 -0.75
N PHE A 85 5.58 1.04 0.47
CA PHE A 85 6.46 2.14 0.80
C PHE A 85 7.90 1.64 0.88
N LYS A 86 8.81 2.41 0.29
CA LYS A 86 10.24 2.26 0.57
C LYS A 86 10.54 2.67 2.01
N PRO A 87 11.55 2.09 2.67
CA PRO A 87 11.95 2.53 4.02
C PRO A 87 12.39 4.00 4.05
N THR A 88 12.87 4.53 2.92
CA THR A 88 13.24 5.94 2.73
C THR A 88 12.04 6.90 2.70
N ALA A 89 10.82 6.37 2.55
CA ALA A 89 9.56 7.11 2.49
C ALA A 89 9.09 7.62 3.87
N ALA A 90 10.00 8.00 4.76
CA ALA A 90 9.71 8.37 6.15
C ALA A 90 8.64 9.47 6.27
N HIS A 91 8.64 10.41 5.32
CA HIS A 91 7.71 11.52 5.25
C HIS A 91 6.30 11.11 4.80
N LEU A 92 6.15 10.02 4.04
CA LEU A 92 4.85 9.39 3.72
C LEU A 92 4.38 8.61 4.95
N LEU A 93 5.27 7.74 5.46
CA LEU A 93 5.00 6.90 6.62
C LEU A 93 4.57 7.72 7.85
N GLY A 94 5.13 8.91 8.03
CA GLY A 94 4.79 9.82 9.14
C GLY A 94 3.33 10.31 9.13
N ARG A 95 2.62 10.25 7.99
CA ARG A 95 1.20 10.62 7.90
C ARG A 95 0.25 9.43 8.01
N VAL A 96 0.75 8.20 7.84
CA VAL A 96 -0.05 6.96 7.94
C VAL A 96 -0.75 6.79 9.29
N PRO A 97 -0.16 7.16 10.45
CA PRO A 97 -0.84 7.04 11.75
C PRO A 97 -2.23 7.67 11.79
N GLY A 98 -2.43 8.86 11.21
CA GLY A 98 -3.75 9.49 11.19
C GLY A 98 -4.79 8.71 10.37
N TYR A 99 -4.38 7.97 9.34
CA TYR A 99 -5.30 7.05 8.64
C TYR A 99 -5.64 5.83 9.51
N LEU A 100 -4.66 5.29 10.24
CA LEU A 100 -4.88 4.16 11.14
C LEU A 100 -5.79 4.53 12.31
N GLU A 101 -5.68 5.75 12.83
CA GLU A 101 -6.60 6.29 13.85
C GLU A 101 -8.04 6.36 13.35
N ILE A 102 -8.26 6.80 12.10
CA ILE A 102 -9.58 6.78 11.46
C ILE A 102 -10.10 5.34 11.37
N LEU A 103 -9.30 4.41 10.86
CA LEU A 103 -9.72 3.00 10.74
C LEU A 103 -10.06 2.38 12.09
N ALA A 104 -9.25 2.63 13.12
CA ALA A 104 -9.48 2.16 14.47
C ALA A 104 -10.79 2.72 15.07
N ALA A 105 -11.08 4.01 14.85
CA ALA A 105 -12.33 4.62 15.30
C ALA A 105 -13.59 3.98 14.67
N HIS A 106 -13.44 3.38 13.48
CA HIS A 106 -14.50 2.69 12.75
C HIS A 106 -14.46 1.16 12.88
N ASN A 107 -13.61 0.62 13.76
CA ASN A 107 -13.39 -0.84 13.92
C ASN A 107 -13.04 -1.55 12.60
N VAL A 108 -12.28 -0.87 11.72
CA VAL A 108 -11.77 -1.46 10.48
C VAL A 108 -10.35 -1.95 10.71
N ASP A 109 -10.14 -3.25 10.55
CA ASP A 109 -8.82 -3.85 10.71
C ASP A 109 -7.84 -3.44 9.60
N CYS A 110 -6.61 -3.12 10.01
CA CYS A 110 -5.50 -2.87 9.11
C CYS A 110 -4.23 -3.49 9.69
N GLN A 111 -3.56 -4.34 8.91
CA GLN A 111 -2.29 -4.95 9.27
C GLN A 111 -1.12 -4.24 8.59
N VAL A 112 0.05 -4.31 9.22
CA VAL A 112 1.32 -3.83 8.67
C VAL A 112 2.13 -5.03 8.20
N LEU A 113 2.45 -5.06 6.91
CA LEU A 113 3.36 -6.03 6.31
C LEU A 113 4.72 -5.40 6.10
N ARG A 114 5.76 -6.21 6.30
CA ARG A 114 7.16 -5.88 6.01
C ARG A 114 7.77 -7.00 5.19
N SER A 115 8.38 -6.69 4.06
CA SER A 115 9.10 -7.67 3.24
C SER A 115 10.30 -7.02 2.54
N ALA A 116 11.44 -7.71 2.49
CA ALA A 116 12.58 -7.32 1.66
C ALA A 116 12.36 -7.71 0.19
N ASP A 117 11.55 -8.73 -0.08
CA ASP A 117 11.16 -9.19 -1.41
C ASP A 117 9.64 -9.41 -1.47
N PRO A 118 8.84 -8.34 -1.67
CA PRO A 118 7.38 -8.43 -1.68
C PRO A 118 6.83 -8.99 -3.00
N GLY A 119 7.65 -9.18 -4.04
CA GLY A 119 7.21 -9.65 -5.35
C GLY A 119 8.01 -9.09 -6.52
N ARG A 120 7.55 -9.38 -7.74
CA ARG A 120 8.09 -8.81 -8.98
C ARG A 120 7.71 -7.34 -9.09
N VAL A 121 8.70 -6.46 -9.09
CA VAL A 121 8.52 -5.01 -9.26
C VAL A 121 8.00 -4.71 -10.68
N VAL A 122 6.90 -3.96 -10.76
CA VAL A 122 6.29 -3.46 -12.00
C VAL A 122 6.39 -1.94 -12.13
N TYR A 123 6.61 -1.26 -11.01
CA TYR A 123 6.88 0.18 -10.96
C TYR A 123 7.72 0.50 -9.73
N GLU A 124 8.62 1.46 -9.85
CA GLU A 124 9.47 1.92 -8.76
C GLU A 124 9.78 3.42 -8.91
N ASP A 125 9.70 4.16 -7.81
CA ASP A 125 10.18 5.54 -7.69
C ASP A 125 10.93 5.74 -6.36
N ASP A 126 11.24 6.98 -5.99
CA ASP A 126 12.04 7.30 -4.80
C ASP A 126 11.39 6.89 -3.46
N VAL A 127 10.06 6.71 -3.44
CA VAL A 127 9.28 6.51 -2.21
C VAL A 127 8.40 5.26 -2.20
N GLN A 128 8.11 4.67 -3.36
CA GLN A 128 7.28 3.47 -3.45
C GLN A 128 7.79 2.46 -4.49
N VAL A 129 7.36 1.22 -4.30
CA VAL A 129 7.43 0.16 -5.31
C VAL A 129 6.04 -0.43 -5.49
N VAL A 130 5.62 -0.70 -6.71
CA VAL A 130 4.45 -1.53 -7.00
C VAL A 130 4.95 -2.89 -7.43
N VAL A 131 4.45 -3.93 -6.79
CA VAL A 131 4.87 -5.30 -7.06
C VAL A 131 3.66 -6.17 -7.35
N VAL A 132 3.85 -7.12 -8.26
CA VAL A 132 2.99 -8.29 -8.37
C VAL A 132 3.51 -9.32 -7.35
N PRO A 133 2.69 -9.72 -6.36
CA PRO A 133 3.11 -10.70 -5.38
C PRO A 133 3.62 -11.97 -6.06
N HIS A 134 4.69 -12.56 -5.53
CA HIS A 134 5.07 -13.92 -5.93
C HIS A 134 3.83 -14.80 -5.72
N ALA A 135 3.41 -15.51 -6.75
CA ALA A 135 2.21 -16.33 -6.67
C ALA A 135 2.26 -17.16 -5.39
N ALA A 136 1.27 -17.00 -4.49
CA ALA A 136 1.09 -17.96 -3.43
C ALA A 136 0.97 -19.33 -4.12
N PRO A 137 1.74 -20.35 -3.74
CA PRO A 137 1.63 -21.66 -4.36
C PRO A 137 0.16 -22.06 -4.28
N PHE A 138 -0.45 -22.23 -5.46
CA PHE A 138 -1.84 -22.57 -5.70
C PHE A 138 -2.53 -23.19 -4.48
N ALA A 139 -3.38 -22.42 -3.80
CA ALA A 139 -4.42 -23.03 -2.99
C ALA A 139 -5.45 -23.59 -3.99
N HIS A 140 -5.25 -24.86 -4.38
CA HIS A 140 -6.26 -25.65 -5.09
C HIS A 140 -7.60 -25.51 -4.36
N ARG A 141 -8.56 -24.90 -5.03
CA ARG A 141 -9.97 -24.94 -4.65
C ARG A 141 -10.51 -26.29 -5.10
N HIS A 142 -10.87 -27.14 -4.14
CA HIS A 142 -11.77 -28.27 -4.34
C HIS A 142 -13.14 -27.92 -3.74
#